data_AF-R4KI93-F1
#
_entry.id   AF-R4KI93-F1
#
_cell.length_a   1.000
_cell.length_b   1.000
_cell.length_c   1.000
_cell.angle_alpha   90.00
_cell.angle_beta   90.00
_cell.angle_gamma   90.00
#
_symmetry.space_group_name_H-M   'P 1'
#
loop_
_entity.id
_entity.type
_entity.pdbx_description
1 polymer ?
#
loop_
_entity_poly.entity_id
_entity_poly.type
_entity_poly.pdbx_seq_one_letter_code
_entity_poly.pdbx_strand_id
1 'polypeptide(L)'
;MKKSLKRLHSIEQKRNRLIDMRLEETIDKAAYEKKYGEFELILGDLLSEKERLQQSSQEEIDLAKRIEHFRKVLEKNEVLTAFDRCVFESIVEKVIIGEVDEDGNNNPYKLTFVYKTGYFNAVQSKMHKQIKKKRRQNDVVDLPSFTSADTC
;
A
#
# COMPACT_ATOMS: atom_id res chain seq x y z
N MET A 1 -3.97 -6.92 -21.64
CA MET A 1 -3.82 -8.29 -22.18
C MET A 1 -4.68 -8.59 -23.42
N LYS A 2 -6.03 -8.48 -23.38
CA LYS A 2 -6.91 -8.82 -24.54
C LYS A 2 -6.61 -8.03 -25.83
N LYS A 3 -6.15 -6.78 -25.72
CA LYS A 3 -5.84 -5.90 -26.87
C LYS A 3 -4.56 -6.33 -27.62
N SER A 4 -3.55 -6.77 -26.88
CA SER A 4 -2.27 -7.26 -27.44
C SER A 4 -2.46 -8.61 -28.15
N LEU A 5 -3.27 -9.50 -27.58
CA LEU A 5 -3.60 -10.80 -28.19
C LEU A 5 -4.34 -10.62 -29.53
N LYS A 6 -5.31 -9.69 -29.58
CA LYS A 6 -6.01 -9.33 -30.83
C LYS A 6 -5.07 -8.74 -31.89
N ARG A 7 -4.10 -7.92 -31.48
CA ARG A 7 -3.08 -7.39 -32.40
C ARG A 7 -2.18 -8.49 -32.95
N LEU A 8 -1.73 -9.42 -32.10
CA LEU A 8 -0.91 -10.56 -32.53
C LEU A 8 -1.65 -11.42 -33.57
N HIS A 9 -2.90 -11.77 -33.28
CA HIS A 9 -3.73 -12.54 -34.21
C HIS A 9 -3.98 -11.81 -35.53
N SER A 10 -4.16 -10.49 -35.49
CA SER A 10 -4.29 -9.67 -36.71
C SER A 10 -3.00 -9.62 -37.53
N ILE A 11 -1.83 -9.62 -36.88
CA ILE A 11 -0.53 -9.68 -37.56
C ILE A 11 -0.31 -11.06 -38.19
N GLU A 12 -0.65 -12.15 -37.49
CA GLU A 12 -0.60 -13.51 -38.06
C GLU A 12 -1.50 -13.65 -39.30
N GLN A 13 -2.74 -13.16 -39.24
CA GLN A 13 -3.63 -13.18 -40.42
C GLN A 13 -3.05 -12.38 -41.59
N LYS A 14 -2.44 -11.23 -41.33
CA LYS A 14 -1.77 -10.43 -42.37
C LYS A 14 -0.55 -11.14 -42.94
N ARG A 15 0.19 -11.88 -42.12
CA ARG A 15 1.35 -12.67 -42.55
C ARG A 15 0.92 -13.84 -43.45
N ASN A 16 -0.15 -14.55 -43.07
CA ASN A 16 -0.69 -15.65 -43.88
C ASN A 16 -1.21 -15.13 -45.24
N ARG A 17 -1.95 -14.02 -45.23
CA ARG A 17 -2.42 -13.37 -46.46
C ARG A 17 -1.27 -12.91 -47.36
N LEU A 18 -0.15 -12.45 -46.78
CA LEU A 18 1.04 -12.08 -47.53
C LEU A 18 1.71 -13.29 -48.20
N ILE A 19 1.68 -14.46 -47.55
CA ILE A 19 2.17 -15.72 -48.12
C ILE A 19 1.27 -16.13 -49.30
N ASP A 20 -0.05 -16.06 -49.14
CA ASP A 20 -1.01 -16.40 -50.21
C ASP A 20 -0.80 -15.51 -51.45
N MET A 21 -0.68 -14.19 -51.27
CA MET A 21 -0.43 -13.25 -52.36
C MET A 21 0.91 -13.50 -53.07
N ARG A 22 1.91 -14.05 -52.37
CA ARG A 22 3.20 -14.42 -52.97
C ARG A 22 3.09 -15.71 -53.78
N LEU A 23 2.30 -16.68 -53.32
CA LEU A 23 2.02 -17.93 -54.02
C LEU A 23 1.18 -17.72 -55.28
N GLU A 24 0.26 -16.74 -55.26
CA GLU A 24 -0.55 -16.30 -56.40
C GLU A 24 0.23 -15.39 -57.37
N GLU A 25 1.55 -15.20 -57.17
CA GLU A 25 2.43 -14.30 -57.93
C GLU A 25 1.93 -12.84 -58.05
N THR A 26 1.00 -12.43 -57.19
CA THR A 26 0.39 -11.10 -57.22
C THR A 26 1.36 -10.02 -56.72
N ILE A 27 2.41 -10.42 -55.99
CA ILE A 27 3.48 -9.56 -55.49
C ILE A 27 4.87 -10.12 -55.82
N ASP A 28 5.80 -9.22 -56.14
CA ASP A 28 7.20 -9.59 -56.36
C ASP A 28 7.92 -9.95 -55.06
N LYS A 29 9.11 -10.54 -55.20
CA LYS A 29 9.89 -11.05 -54.08
C LYS A 29 10.36 -9.93 -53.15
N ALA A 30 10.75 -8.78 -53.73
CA ALA A 30 11.29 -7.65 -52.99
C ALA A 30 10.21 -6.98 -52.12
N ALA A 31 8.99 -6.86 -52.65
CA ALA A 31 7.83 -6.35 -51.95
C ALA A 31 7.40 -7.27 -50.80
N TYR A 32 7.44 -8.60 -51.03
CA TYR A 32 7.21 -9.60 -49.98
C TYR A 32 8.24 -9.50 -48.84
N GLU A 33 9.53 -9.54 -49.16
CA GLU A 33 10.61 -9.50 -48.16
C GLU A 33 10.57 -8.21 -47.33
N LYS A 34 10.31 -7.06 -47.97
CA LYS A 34 10.14 -5.78 -47.27
C LYS A 34 8.98 -5.82 -46.27
N LYS A 35 7.80 -6.28 -46.70
CA LYS A 35 6.61 -6.35 -45.82
C LYS A 35 6.75 -7.39 -44.73
N TYR A 36 7.40 -8.51 -45.03
CA TYR A 36 7.71 -9.54 -44.05
C TYR A 36 8.67 -9.00 -42.97
N GLY A 37 9.72 -8.29 -43.37
CA GLY A 37 10.64 -7.63 -42.44
C GLY A 37 9.97 -6.59 -41.55
N GLU A 38 9.06 -5.78 -42.09
CA GLU A 38 8.23 -4.86 -41.30
C GLU A 38 7.38 -5.60 -40.24
N PHE A 39 6.79 -6.76 -40.60
CA PHE A 39 6.00 -7.55 -39.66
C PHE A 39 6.86 -8.19 -38.57
N GLU A 40 8.05 -8.70 -38.89
CA GLU A 40 8.99 -9.24 -37.91
C GLU A 40 9.45 -8.18 -36.91
N LEU A 41 9.74 -6.96 -37.36
CA LEU A 41 10.07 -5.83 -36.48
C LEU A 41 8.93 -5.53 -35.50
N ILE A 42 7.70 -5.38 -36.01
CA ILE A 42 6.52 -5.10 -35.16
C ILE A 42 6.27 -6.25 -34.17
N LEU A 43 6.52 -7.49 -34.58
CA LEU A 43 6.34 -8.65 -33.72
C LEU A 43 7.40 -8.71 -32.62
N GLY A 44 8.66 -8.39 -32.94
CA GLY A 44 9.75 -8.24 -31.98
C GLY A 44 9.49 -7.14 -30.95
N ASP A 45 9.02 -5.98 -31.40
CA ASP A 45 8.65 -4.85 -30.52
C ASP A 45 7.50 -5.23 -29.57
N LEU A 46 6.46 -5.89 -30.09
CA LEU A 46 5.32 -6.33 -29.29
C LEU A 46 5.69 -7.40 -28.26
N LEU A 47 6.63 -8.30 -28.58
CA LEU A 47 7.13 -9.31 -27.65
C LEU A 47 7.97 -8.68 -26.54
N SER A 48 8.89 -7.78 -26.89
CA SER A 48 9.72 -7.06 -25.92
C SER A 48 8.88 -6.24 -24.95
N GLU A 49 7.86 -5.54 -25.47
CA GLU A 49 6.93 -4.78 -24.63
C GLU A 49 6.11 -5.69 -23.71
N LYS A 50 5.69 -6.86 -24.20
CA LYS A 50 4.99 -7.85 -23.36
C LYS A 50 5.89 -8.35 -22.22
N GLU A 51 7.14 -8.68 -22.52
CA GLU A 51 8.10 -9.15 -21.52
C GLU A 51 8.35 -8.09 -20.46
N ARG A 52 8.60 -6.83 -20.87
CA ARG A 52 8.77 -5.69 -19.96
C ARG A 52 7.58 -5.51 -19.02
N LEU A 53 6.36 -5.58 -19.56
CA LEU A 53 5.14 -5.48 -18.76
C LEU A 53 4.97 -6.67 -17.79
N GLN A 54 5.34 -7.88 -18.22
CA GLN A 54 5.31 -9.05 -17.34
C GLN A 54 6.34 -8.97 -16.21
N GLN A 55 7.56 -8.51 -16.50
CA GLN A 55 8.61 -8.30 -15.49
C GLN A 55 8.15 -7.26 -14.45
N SER A 56 7.68 -6.10 -14.90
CA SER A 56 7.16 -5.05 -14.01
C SER A 56 6.00 -5.54 -13.14
N SER A 57 5.07 -6.32 -13.70
CA SER A 57 3.98 -6.92 -12.92
C SER A 57 4.48 -7.94 -11.89
N GLN A 58 5.50 -8.73 -12.25
CA GLN A 58 6.08 -9.73 -11.34
C GLN A 58 6.83 -9.07 -10.19
N GLU A 59 7.53 -7.96 -10.44
CA GLU A 59 8.18 -7.12 -9.44
C GLU A 59 7.17 -6.50 -8.47
N GLU A 60 6.05 -5.98 -8.98
CA GLU A 60 4.97 -5.43 -8.15
C GLU A 60 4.38 -6.51 -7.21
N ILE A 61 4.16 -7.72 -7.73
CA ILE A 61 3.68 -8.86 -6.95
C ILE A 61 4.70 -9.25 -5.86
N ASP A 62 6.00 -9.25 -6.18
CA ASP A 62 7.04 -9.56 -5.21
C ASP A 62 7.09 -8.52 -4.08
N LEU A 63 7.03 -7.24 -4.43
CA LEU A 63 7.00 -6.15 -3.46
C LEU A 63 5.78 -6.27 -2.52
N ALA A 64 4.60 -6.53 -3.07
CA ALA A 64 3.39 -6.72 -2.28
C ALA A 64 3.52 -7.91 -1.30
N LYS A 65 4.06 -9.04 -1.76
CA LYS A 65 4.33 -10.21 -0.90
C LYS A 65 5.33 -9.89 0.20
N ARG A 66 6.39 -9.13 -0.11
CA ARG A 66 7.38 -8.70 0.90
C ARG A 66 6.76 -7.81 1.95
N ILE A 67 5.92 -6.84 1.57
CA ILE A 67 5.19 -5.98 2.51
C ILE A 67 4.26 -6.81 3.40
N GLU A 68 3.52 -7.75 2.84
CA GLU A 68 2.64 -8.64 3.60
C GLU A 68 3.43 -9.50 4.60
N HIS A 69 4.58 -10.03 4.17
CA HIS A 69 5.49 -10.76 5.05
C HIS A 69 6.00 -9.87 6.20
N PHE A 70 6.43 -8.63 5.91
CA PHE A 70 6.84 -7.67 6.94
C PHE A 70 5.72 -7.39 7.95
N ARG A 71 4.47 -7.18 7.49
CA ARG A 71 3.32 -7.00 8.37
C ARG A 71 3.13 -8.20 9.28
N LYS A 72 3.15 -9.43 8.75
CA LYS A 72 3.03 -10.67 9.54
C LYS A 72 4.15 -10.81 10.57
N VAL A 73 5.37 -10.41 10.24
CA VAL A 73 6.49 -10.44 11.18
C VAL A 73 6.28 -9.40 12.30
N LEU A 74 5.87 -8.18 11.96
CA LEU A 74 5.58 -7.12 12.95
C LEU A 74 4.37 -7.45 13.84
N GLU A 75 3.36 -8.14 13.32
CA GLU A 75 2.19 -8.58 14.10
C GLU A 75 2.51 -9.75 15.04
N LYS A 76 3.43 -10.63 14.65
CA LYS A 76 3.85 -11.79 15.46
C LYS A 76 4.88 -11.44 16.53
N ASN A 77 5.73 -10.45 16.25
CA ASN A 77 6.71 -9.99 17.22
C ASN A 77 5.97 -9.23 18.32
N GLU A 78 6.32 -9.57 19.56
CA GLU A 78 5.63 -9.14 20.78
C GLU A 78 5.40 -7.62 20.81
N VAL A 79 4.17 -7.22 21.15
CA VAL A 79 3.89 -5.85 21.57
C VAL A 79 4.78 -5.56 22.77
N LEU A 80 5.32 -4.33 22.85
CA LEU A 80 6.14 -3.89 23.98
C LEU A 80 5.50 -4.33 25.31
N THR A 81 6.21 -5.13 26.11
CA THR A 81 5.72 -5.64 27.40
C THR A 81 5.50 -4.53 28.42
N ALA A 82 6.21 -3.41 28.25
CA ALA A 82 6.11 -2.19 29.02
C ALA A 82 6.10 -0.98 28.09
N PHE A 83 5.56 0.14 28.56
CA PHE A 83 5.60 1.39 27.82
C PHE A 83 7.04 1.91 27.72
N ASP A 84 7.51 2.12 26.50
CA ASP A 84 8.81 2.74 26.21
C ASP A 84 8.60 4.17 25.69
N ARG A 85 9.09 5.14 26.46
CA ARG A 85 8.97 6.56 26.15
C ARG A 85 9.75 6.95 24.89
N CYS A 86 10.95 6.41 24.68
CA CYS A 86 11.78 6.71 23.53
C CYS A 86 11.12 6.21 22.24
N VAL A 87 10.54 5.01 22.26
CA VAL A 87 9.76 4.49 21.13
C VAL A 87 8.54 5.36 20.88
N PHE A 88 7.81 5.75 21.93
CA PHE A 88 6.62 6.59 21.80
C PHE A 88 6.93 7.98 21.20
N GLU A 89 7.95 8.67 21.70
CA GLU A 89 8.39 9.98 21.19
C GLU A 89 8.96 9.91 19.76
N SER A 90 9.47 8.73 19.36
CA SER A 90 9.97 8.52 18.00
C SER A 90 8.84 8.49 16.94
N ILE A 91 7.63 8.09 17.33
CA ILE A 91 6.48 7.92 16.42
C ILE A 91 5.42 9.02 16.58
N VAL A 92 5.17 9.50 17.79
CA VAL A 92 4.17 10.54 18.10
C VAL A 92 4.83 11.91 18.08
N GLU A 93 4.21 12.86 17.38
CA GLU A 93 4.61 14.26 17.38
C GLU A 93 3.97 15.02 18.55
N LYS A 94 2.65 14.88 18.73
CA LYS A 94 1.92 15.51 19.83
C LYS A 94 0.64 14.75 20.15
N VAL A 95 0.13 14.96 21.36
CA VAL A 95 -1.16 14.43 21.82
C VAL A 95 -2.05 15.59 22.23
N ILE A 96 -3.27 15.64 21.67
CA ILE A 96 -4.30 16.63 22.00
C ILE A 96 -5.27 15.97 22.97
N ILE A 97 -5.51 16.62 24.11
CA ILE A 97 -6.39 16.13 25.17
C ILE A 97 -7.69 16.93 25.13
N GLY A 98 -8.78 16.20 24.98
CA GLY A 98 -10.13 16.71 24.89
C GLY A 98 -10.52 17.18 23.49
N GLU A 99 -11.82 17.39 23.31
CA GLU A 99 -12.39 18.12 22.18
C GLU A 99 -13.44 19.12 22.67
N VAL A 100 -13.75 20.09 21.83
CA VAL A 100 -14.90 20.97 22.02
C VAL A 100 -15.89 20.61 20.92
N ASP A 101 -17.08 20.16 21.31
CA ASP A 101 -18.16 19.87 20.37
C ASP A 101 -18.70 21.17 19.77
N GLU A 102 -19.41 21.08 18.63
CA GLU A 102 -20.02 22.24 17.95
C GLU A 102 -20.99 23.03 18.86
N ASP A 103 -21.55 22.36 19.88
CA ASP A 103 -22.41 22.96 20.90
C ASP A 103 -21.63 23.71 22.01
N GLY A 104 -20.31 23.80 21.90
CA GLY A 104 -19.42 24.45 22.88
C GLY A 104 -19.17 23.62 24.14
N ASN A 105 -19.53 22.34 24.14
CA ASN A 105 -19.32 21.44 25.27
C ASN A 105 -17.92 20.82 25.23
N ASN A 106 -17.18 20.91 26.34
CA ASN A 106 -15.86 20.31 26.45
C ASN A 106 -15.97 18.82 26.79
N ASN A 107 -15.42 17.95 25.94
CA ASN A 107 -15.28 16.52 26.18
C ASN A 107 -13.81 16.20 26.53
N PRO A 108 -13.42 16.19 27.82
CA PRO A 108 -12.03 15.93 28.23
C PRO A 108 -11.60 14.47 28.08
N TYR A 109 -12.49 13.58 27.64
CA TYR A 109 -12.26 12.14 27.59
C TYR A 109 -11.80 11.64 26.22
N LYS A 110 -11.55 12.55 25.26
CA LYS A 110 -11.00 12.23 23.95
C LYS A 110 -9.49 12.49 23.93
N LEU A 111 -8.71 11.54 23.42
CA LEU A 111 -7.30 11.75 23.10
C LEU A 111 -7.12 11.68 21.60
N THR A 112 -6.41 12.65 21.02
CA THR A 112 -6.01 12.63 19.61
C THR A 112 -4.50 12.59 19.50
N PHE A 113 -3.97 11.50 18.97
CA PHE A 113 -2.56 11.31 18.67
C PHE A 113 -2.26 11.84 17.28
N VAL A 114 -1.25 12.69 17.17
CA VAL A 114 -0.69 13.16 15.90
C VAL A 114 0.67 12.51 15.72
N TYR A 115 0.84 11.72 14.67
CA TYR A 115 2.07 11.00 14.37
C TYR A 115 3.01 11.87 13.55
N LYS A 116 4.33 11.67 13.66
CA LYS A 116 5.32 12.40 12.85
C LYS A 116 5.14 12.22 11.34
N THR A 117 4.45 11.15 10.93
CA THR A 117 4.07 10.87 9.54
C THR A 117 2.93 11.76 9.02
N GLY A 118 2.32 12.59 9.87
CA GLY A 118 1.16 13.44 9.53
C GLY A 118 -0.21 12.77 9.69
N TYR A 119 -0.27 11.46 9.92
CA TYR A 119 -1.50 10.77 10.32
C TYR A 119 -1.95 11.20 11.72
N PHE A 120 -3.24 11.08 11.99
CA PHE A 120 -3.81 11.27 13.33
C PHE A 120 -4.77 10.12 13.68
N ASN A 121 -4.88 9.82 14.97
CA ASN A 121 -5.82 8.83 15.49
C ASN A 121 -6.48 9.37 16.76
N ALA A 122 -7.80 9.30 16.83
CA ALA A 122 -8.56 9.72 18.01
C ALA A 122 -9.13 8.51 18.75
N VAL A 123 -8.95 8.49 20.07
CA VAL A 123 -9.42 7.44 20.97
C VAL A 123 -10.30 8.07 22.05
N GLN A 124 -11.53 7.58 22.19
CA GLN A 124 -12.43 7.98 23.28
C GLN A 124 -12.23 7.07 24.49
N SER A 125 -11.98 7.65 25.66
CA SER A 125 -11.82 6.90 26.89
C SER A 125 -13.14 6.28 27.36
N LYS A 126 -13.12 4.97 27.62
CA LYS A 126 -14.25 4.25 28.23
C LYS A 126 -14.36 4.48 29.75
N MET A 127 -13.39 5.15 30.37
CA MET A 127 -13.33 5.43 31.82
C MET A 127 -14.47 6.31 32.32
N HIS A 128 -15.10 7.11 31.45
CA HIS A 128 -16.25 7.93 31.83
C HIS A 128 -17.41 7.11 32.45
N LYS A 129 -17.54 5.83 32.10
CA LYS A 129 -18.54 4.92 32.71
C LYS A 129 -18.16 4.43 34.11
N GLN A 130 -16.88 4.44 34.48
CA GLN A 130 -16.40 3.93 35.77
C GLN A 130 -16.56 4.98 36.89
N ILE A 131 -16.39 6.27 36.59
CA ILE A 131 -16.50 7.36 37.57
C ILE A 131 -17.94 7.52 38.12
N LYS A 132 -18.96 7.08 37.36
CA LYS A 132 -20.37 7.08 37.83
C LYS A 132 -20.65 6.00 38.89
N LYS A 133 -19.73 5.07 39.16
CA LYS A 133 -19.83 4.20 40.34
C LYS A 133 -19.20 4.94 41.53
N LYS A 134 -19.97 5.11 42.62
CA LYS A 134 -19.50 5.76 43.85
C LYS A 134 -18.16 5.12 44.28
N ARG A 135 -17.09 5.93 44.35
CA ARG A 135 -15.79 5.54 44.92
C ARG A 135 -16.01 5.04 46.34
N ARG A 136 -15.45 3.88 46.69
CA ARG A 136 -15.39 3.44 48.09
C ARG A 136 -14.08 4.00 48.67
N GLN A 137 -14.08 4.27 49.98
CA GLN A 137 -13.05 5.03 50.69
C GLN A 137 -11.61 4.46 50.57
N ASN A 138 -11.44 3.26 50.00
CA ASN A 138 -10.16 2.56 49.86
C ASN A 138 -9.43 2.88 48.54
N ASP A 139 -10.03 3.60 47.59
CA ASP A 139 -9.47 3.83 46.24
C ASP A 139 -8.42 4.97 46.18
N VAL A 140 -8.03 5.55 47.33
CA VAL A 140 -7.13 6.73 47.42
C VAL A 140 -5.64 6.37 47.46
N VAL A 141 -5.30 5.10 47.69
CA VAL A 141 -3.91 4.73 48.09
C VAL A 141 -2.94 4.56 46.92
N ASP A 142 -3.39 4.25 45.70
CA ASP A 142 -2.49 3.95 44.56
C ASP A 142 -2.64 4.92 43.39
N LEU A 143 -2.30 6.20 43.57
CA LEU A 143 -1.92 7.03 42.42
C LEU A 143 -0.39 7.08 42.32
N PRO A 144 0.22 6.57 41.23
CA PRO A 144 1.65 6.73 40.99
C PRO A 144 1.99 8.22 40.87
N SER A 145 2.84 8.71 41.76
CA SER A 145 3.40 10.06 41.67
C SER A 145 4.67 10.00 40.84
N PHE A 146 4.62 10.54 39.63
CA PHE A 146 5.81 10.72 38.80
C PHE A 146 6.61 11.91 39.32
N THR A 147 7.89 11.70 39.63
CA THR A 147 8.82 12.77 40.00
C THR A 147 9.71 13.13 38.81
N SER A 148 10.05 14.41 38.70
CA SER A 148 10.83 14.97 37.57
C SER A 148 12.28 14.48 37.49
N ALA A 149 12.73 13.63 38.42
CA ALA A 149 14.07 13.07 38.44
C ALA A 149 14.25 11.83 37.55
N ASP A 150 13.16 11.26 37.02
CA ASP A 150 13.20 10.06 36.15
C ASP A 150 13.44 10.38 34.65
N THR A 151 14.09 11.51 34.36
CA THR A 151 14.44 11.90 32.98
C THR A 151 15.92 11.59 32.75
N CYS A 152 16.20 10.72 31.77
CA CYS A 152 17.56 10.55 31.22
C CYS A 152 18.15 11.86 30.71
#